data_AF-A0A401HVN8-F1
#
_entry.id   AF-A0A401HVN8-F1
#
_cell.length_a   1.000
_cell.length_b   1.000
_cell.length_c   1.000
_cell.angle_alpha   90.00
_cell.angle_beta   90.00
_cell.angle_gamma   90.00
#
_symmetry.space_group_name_H-M   'P 1'
#
loop_
_entity.id
_entity.type
_entity.pdbx_description
1 polymer ?
#
loop_
_entity_poly.entity_id
_entity_poly.type
_entity_poly.pdbx_seq_one_letter_code
_entity_poly.pdbx_strand_id
1 'polypeptide(L)'
;MFFFFFFEEEAIKPGTVCRVKCRFGISPDKLVVVDKQAGGDSYWAYDNRPVRYRINRKGVRVVESDPACIQTIYSAEDLEPTNEIPLQEDGWGAKYRRARLCIK
;
A
#
# COMPACT_ATOMS: atom_id res chain seq x y z
N MET A 1 -10.01 5.98 40.69
CA MET A 1 -8.77 5.97 39.90
C MET A 1 -9.05 5.18 38.64
N PHE A 2 -9.49 5.86 37.57
CA PHE A 2 -9.71 5.22 36.28
C PHE A 2 -8.37 5.21 35.54
N PHE A 3 -7.78 4.04 35.41
CA PHE A 3 -6.66 3.84 34.50
C PHE A 3 -7.23 3.81 33.08
N PHE A 4 -7.15 4.95 32.38
CA PHE A 4 -7.32 4.96 30.94
C PHE A 4 -6.07 4.33 30.33
N PHE A 5 -6.17 3.06 29.94
CA PHE A 5 -5.25 2.49 28.97
C PHE A 5 -5.50 3.21 27.64
N PHE A 6 -4.73 4.24 27.34
CA PHE A 6 -4.55 4.69 25.97
C PHE A 6 -3.82 3.55 25.26
N PHE A 7 -4.56 2.67 24.58
CA PHE A 7 -3.98 1.86 23.52
C PHE A 7 -3.60 2.86 22.42
N GLU A 8 -2.34 3.30 22.40
CA GLU A 8 -1.77 3.83 21.17
C GLU A 8 -1.70 2.65 20.19
N GLU A 9 -2.75 2.43 19.42
CA GLU A 9 -2.63 1.63 18.21
C GLU A 9 -1.58 2.31 17.34
N GLU A 10 -0.44 1.64 17.19
CA GLU A 10 0.68 2.18 16.44
C GLU A 10 0.24 2.35 14.98
N ALA A 11 0.08 3.60 14.55
CA ALA A 11 -0.46 3.92 13.23
C ALA A 11 0.38 3.28 12.11
N ILE A 12 -0.29 2.72 11.10
CA ILE A 12 0.38 2.05 9.98
C ILE A 12 1.15 3.10 9.18
N LYS A 13 2.48 2.92 9.09
CA LYS A 13 3.36 3.85 8.40
C LYS A 13 3.18 3.75 6.87
N PRO A 14 3.23 4.87 6.13
CA PRO A 14 3.32 4.86 4.67
C PRO A 14 4.44 3.96 4.15
N GLY A 15 4.18 3.25 3.06
CA GLY A 15 5.08 2.27 2.44
C GLY A 15 5.04 0.88 3.06
N THR A 16 4.25 0.68 4.12
CA THR A 16 4.01 -0.66 4.68
C THR A 16 3.16 -1.47 3.73
N VAL A 17 3.57 -2.71 3.47
CA VAL A 17 2.74 -3.69 2.75
C VAL A 17 1.79 -4.31 3.76
N CYS A 18 0.51 -4.36 3.43
CA CYS A 18 -0.53 -4.94 4.27
C CYS A 18 -1.29 -6.01 3.49
N ARG A 19 -1.62 -7.11 4.15
CA ARG A 19 -2.63 -8.06 3.69
C ARG A 19 -4.00 -7.55 4.10
N VAL A 20 -4.93 -7.55 3.16
CA VAL A 20 -6.32 -7.19 3.45
C VAL A 20 -7.02 -8.39 4.10
N LYS A 21 -7.55 -8.18 5.32
CA LYS A 21 -8.37 -9.15 6.02
C LYS A 21 -9.73 -9.25 5.32
N CYS A 22 -10.26 -10.46 5.22
CA CYS A 22 -11.52 -10.70 4.52
C CYS A 22 -12.70 -10.08 5.30
N ARG A 23 -13.31 -9.02 4.77
CA ARG A 23 -14.61 -8.49 5.22
C ARG A 23 -15.44 -8.17 3.97
N PHE A 24 -16.69 -8.66 3.96
CA PHE A 24 -17.76 -8.41 2.97
C PHE A 24 -17.30 -8.06 1.54
N GLY A 25 -17.07 -9.08 0.70
CA GLY A 25 -16.93 -8.90 -0.75
C GLY A 25 -15.54 -8.47 -1.25
N ILE A 26 -14.58 -8.21 -0.36
CA ILE A 26 -13.18 -7.99 -0.72
C ILE A 26 -12.48 -9.35 -0.89
N SER A 27 -11.69 -9.50 -1.94
CA SER A 27 -10.90 -10.71 -2.15
C SER A 27 -9.93 -10.93 -0.97
N PRO A 28 -10.07 -12.03 -0.21
CA PRO A 28 -9.08 -12.37 0.82
C PRO A 28 -7.69 -12.48 0.20
N ASP A 29 -6.66 -12.19 0.99
CA ASP A 29 -5.24 -12.33 0.62
C ASP A 29 -4.70 -11.32 -0.40
N LYS A 30 -5.46 -10.26 -0.70
CA LYS A 30 -4.94 -9.16 -1.51
C LYS A 30 -3.88 -8.38 -0.71
N LEU A 31 -2.71 -8.19 -1.31
CA LEU A 31 -1.66 -7.34 -0.78
C LEU A 31 -1.79 -5.91 -1.33
N VAL A 32 -1.72 -4.95 -0.43
CA VAL A 32 -1.79 -3.52 -0.73
C VAL A 32 -0.63 -2.79 -0.08
N VAL A 33 -0.26 -1.64 -0.63
CA VAL A 33 0.76 -0.75 -0.06
C VAL A 33 0.07 0.51 0.43
N VAL A 34 0.28 0.85 1.70
CA VAL A 34 -0.27 2.07 2.31
C VAL A 34 0.48 3.29 1.78
N ASP A 35 -0.24 4.29 1.27
CA ASP A 35 0.36 5.55 0.80
C ASP A 35 0.22 6.67 1.84
N LYS A 36 -0.97 6.86 2.41
CA LYS A 36 -1.21 7.92 3.41
C LYS A 36 -2.48 7.64 4.22
N GLN A 37 -2.58 8.29 5.39
CA GLN A 37 -3.80 8.28 6.17
C GLN A 37 -4.90 9.11 5.47
N ALA A 38 -6.11 8.57 5.41
CA ALA A 38 -7.28 9.23 4.83
C ALA A 38 -8.05 10.09 5.85
N GLY A 39 -7.82 9.84 7.14
CA GLY A 39 -8.52 10.46 8.28
C GLY A 39 -9.07 9.39 9.21
N GLY A 40 -9.07 9.65 10.52
CA GLY A 40 -9.40 8.63 11.54
C GLY A 40 -8.53 7.38 11.37
N ASP A 41 -9.13 6.20 11.55
CA ASP A 41 -8.46 4.91 11.39
C ASP A 41 -8.58 4.35 9.98
N SER A 42 -8.45 5.20 8.96
CA SER A 42 -8.55 4.80 7.55
C SER A 42 -7.33 5.24 6.75
N TYR A 43 -6.94 4.43 5.77
CA TYR A 43 -5.73 4.57 4.97
C TYR A 43 -6.03 4.45 3.48
N TRP A 44 -5.42 5.32 2.69
CA TRP A 44 -5.33 5.15 1.23
C TRP A 44 -4.24 4.12 0.92
N ALA A 45 -4.62 3.07 0.22
CA ALA A 45 -3.70 2.04 -0.23
C ALA A 45 -3.94 1.68 -1.71
N TYR A 46 -2.92 1.13 -2.34
CA TYR A 46 -2.99 0.65 -3.73
C TYR A 46 -2.49 -0.77 -3.83
N ASP A 47 -2.82 -1.46 -4.92
CA ASP A 47 -2.45 -2.86 -5.13
C ASP A 47 -0.93 -3.05 -5.16
N ASN A 48 -0.41 -3.98 -4.36
CA ASN A 48 1.01 -4.32 -4.39
C ASN A 48 1.33 -5.13 -5.66
N ARG A 49 1.50 -4.44 -6.79
CA ARG A 49 1.77 -5.01 -8.11
C ARG A 49 2.82 -4.16 -8.83
N PRO A 50 3.62 -4.75 -9.73
CA PRO A 50 4.56 -3.99 -10.54
C PRO A 50 3.84 -3.07 -11.53
N VAL A 51 4.52 -1.99 -11.94
CA VAL A 51 4.05 -1.10 -13.01
C VAL A 51 4.06 -1.86 -14.33
N ARG A 52 2.99 -1.74 -15.11
CA ARG A 52 2.88 -2.36 -16.44
C ARG A 52 3.28 -1.39 -17.53
N TYR A 53 3.96 -1.91 -18.54
CA TYR A 53 4.48 -1.15 -19.67
C TYR A 53 3.99 -1.72 -20.99
N ARG A 54 3.88 -0.85 -21.98
CA ARG A 54 3.61 -1.22 -23.37
C ARG A 54 4.55 -0.47 -24.32
N ILE A 55 4.70 -1.00 -25.53
CA ILE A 55 5.37 -0.30 -26.63
C ILE A 55 4.31 0.46 -27.43
N ASN A 56 4.50 1.76 -27.61
CA ASN A 56 3.59 2.57 -28.43
C ASN A 56 3.88 2.42 -29.93
N ARG A 57 3.07 3.05 -30.79
CA ARG A 57 3.26 3.01 -32.26
C ARG A 57 4.61 3.57 -32.73
N LYS A 58 5.31 4.35 -31.90
CA LYS A 58 6.65 4.91 -32.19
C LYS A 58 7.79 4.01 -31.70
N GLY A 59 7.50 2.81 -31.21
CA GLY A 59 8.51 1.91 -30.66
C GLY A 59 9.02 2.29 -29.27
N VAL A 60 8.38 3.26 -28.59
CA VAL A 60 8.82 3.75 -27.28
C VAL A 60 8.08 3.02 -26.16
N ARG A 61 8.83 2.60 -25.14
CA ARG A 61 8.28 2.05 -23.88
C ARG A 61 7.56 3.15 -23.11
N VAL A 62 6.27 2.98 -22.89
CA VAL A 62 5.42 3.88 -22.12
C VAL A 62 4.73 3.13 -20.99
N VAL A 63 4.44 3.83 -19.89
CA VAL A 63 3.64 3.27 -18.80
C VAL A 63 2.24 2.99 -19.32
N GLU A 64 1.79 1.75 -19.17
CA GLU A 64 0.42 1.32 -19.48
C GLU A 64 -0.47 1.48 -18.26
N SER A 65 0.00 1.02 -17.10
CA SER A 65 -0.76 1.06 -15.85
C SER A 65 0.20 1.13 -14.66
N ASP A 66 0.01 2.16 -13.84
CA ASP A 66 0.68 2.30 -12.55
C ASP A 66 -0.35 2.04 -11.43
N PRO A 67 -0.22 0.92 -10.68
CA PRO A 67 -1.09 0.61 -9.55
C PRO A 67 -1.17 1.73 -8.52
N ALA A 68 -0.10 2.49 -8.29
CA ALA A 68 -0.06 3.55 -7.28
C ALA A 68 -1.00 4.73 -7.60
N CYS A 69 -1.45 4.85 -8.85
CA CYS A 69 -2.43 5.84 -9.27
C CYS A 69 -3.89 5.43 -8.97
N ILE A 70 -4.13 4.17 -8.57
CA ILE A 70 -5.46 3.65 -8.27
C ILE A 70 -5.51 3.30 -6.78
N GLN A 71 -6.10 4.21 -5.99
CA GLN A 71 -6.15 4.08 -4.54
C GLN A 71 -7.55 3.65 -4.08
N THR A 72 -7.57 2.81 -3.04
CA THR A 72 -8.77 2.37 -2.32
C THR A 72 -8.58 2.68 -0.84
N ILE A 73 -9.65 3.06 -0.15
CA ILE A 73 -9.62 3.28 1.30
C ILE A 73 -9.82 1.95 2.00
N TYR A 74 -9.00 1.70 3.02
CA TYR A 74 -9.15 0.58 3.96
C TYR A 74 -9.15 1.09 5.40
N SER A 75 -9.95 0.47 6.25
CA SER A 75 -9.90 0.71 7.70
C SER A 75 -8.66 0.03 8.30
N ALA A 76 -8.15 0.53 9.42
CA ALA A 76 -7.03 -0.06 10.15
C ALA A 76 -7.30 -1.53 10.51
N GLU A 77 -8.52 -1.81 10.97
CA GLU A 77 -8.97 -3.17 11.32
C GLU A 77 -8.86 -4.16 10.15
N ASP A 78 -9.06 -3.67 8.91
CA ASP A 78 -9.08 -4.48 7.70
C ASP A 78 -7.67 -4.76 7.16
N LEU A 79 -6.64 -4.16 7.76
CA LEU A 79 -5.25 -4.30 7.33
C LEU A 79 -4.45 -5.15 8.34
N GLU A 80 -3.61 -6.03 7.80
CA GLU A 80 -2.61 -6.78 8.54
C GLU A 80 -1.23 -6.42 7.97
N PRO A 81 -0.38 -5.66 8.69
CA PRO A 81 0.98 -5.34 8.26
C PRO A 81 1.82 -6.60 7.99
N THR A 82 2.60 -6.60 6.92
CA THR A 82 3.50 -7.69 6.56
C THR A 82 4.95 -7.21 6.52
N ASN A 83 5.89 -8.16 6.50
CA ASN A 83 7.32 -7.89 6.33
C ASN A 83 7.74 -7.83 4.85
N GLU A 84 6.78 -7.83 3.93
CA GLU A 84 7.07 -7.78 2.50
C GLU A 84 7.54 -6.39 2.06
N ILE A 85 8.26 -6.36 0.94
CA ILE A 85 8.74 -5.13 0.31
C ILE A 85 7.79 -4.79 -0.83
N PRO A 86 7.39 -3.51 -1.00
CA PRO A 86 6.58 -3.09 -2.16
C PRO A 86 7.21 -3.55 -3.48
N LEU A 87 6.40 -4.07 -4.39
CA LEU A 87 6.86 -4.67 -5.65
C LEU A 87 7.22 -3.65 -6.73
N GLN A 88 6.82 -2.38 -6.57
CA GLN A 88 7.06 -1.34 -7.56
C GLN A 88 8.52 -0.88 -7.54
N GLU A 89 9.24 -1.11 -8.62
CA GLU A 89 10.64 -0.67 -8.81
C GLU A 89 10.73 0.72 -9.44
N ASP A 90 9.71 1.07 -10.21
CA ASP A 90 9.48 2.30 -10.96
C ASP A 90 8.07 2.86 -10.68
N GLY A 91 7.71 3.97 -11.35
CA GLY A 91 6.45 4.67 -11.15
C GLY A 91 6.35 5.39 -9.80
N TRP A 92 5.12 5.71 -9.40
CA TRP A 92 4.85 6.56 -8.23
C TRP A 92 5.15 5.90 -6.89
N GLY A 93 4.97 4.58 -6.78
CA GLY A 93 5.22 3.87 -5.52
C GLY A 93 6.63 3.29 -5.36
N ALA A 94 7.52 3.48 -6.34
CA ALA A 94 8.94 3.13 -6.22
C ALA A 94 9.63 3.80 -5.02
N LYS A 95 9.14 4.98 -4.60
CA LYS A 95 9.64 5.69 -3.41
C LYS A 95 9.66 4.80 -2.16
N TYR A 96 8.62 3.99 -1.96
CA TYR A 96 8.49 3.16 -0.76
C TYR A 96 9.41 1.95 -0.77
N ARG A 97 9.56 1.30 -1.94
CA ARG A 97 10.52 0.21 -2.11
C ARG A 97 11.95 0.69 -1.84
N ARG A 98 12.33 1.84 -2.41
CA ARG A 98 13.67 2.43 -2.21
C ARG A 98 13.92 2.78 -0.74
N ALA A 99 12.97 3.46 -0.11
CA ALA A 99 13.07 3.80 1.32
C ALA A 99 13.26 2.55 2.18
N ARG A 100 12.53 1.46 1.89
CA ARG A 100 12.65 0.20 2.66
C ARG A 100 14.01 -0.50 2.46
N LEU A 101 14.58 -0.43 1.27
CA LEU A 101 15.89 -1.00 0.96
C LEU A 101 17.07 -0.21 1.55
N CYS A 102 16.90 1.10 1.76
CA CYS A 102 17.94 1.96 2.32
C CYS A 102 18.11 1.86 3.85
N ILE A 103 17.17 1.23 4.57
CA ILE A 103 17.23 1.06 6.05
C ILE A 103 18.04 -0.21 6.40
N LYS A 104 19.17 -0.46 5.72
CA LYS A 104 20.07 -1.59 6.02
C LYS A 104 21.17 -1.19 6.98
#